data_AF-A0A8R2FDN6-F1
#
_entry.id   AF-A0A8R2FDN6-F1
#
_cell.length_a   1.000
_cell.length_b   1.000
_cell.length_c   1.000
_cell.angle_alpha   90.00
_cell.angle_beta   90.00
_cell.angle_gamma   90.00
#
_symmetry.space_group_name_H-M   'P 1'
#
loop_
_entity.id
_entity.type
_entity.pdbx_description
1 polymer ?
#
loop_
_entity_poly.entity_id
_entity_poly.type
_entity_poly.pdbx_seq_one_letter_code
_entity_poly.pdbx_strand_id
1 'polypeptide(L)'
;KIEACLIESEIKINCDDYVLKLKFLFTDFEERFRDLKALKPSFGFLENPFLVNVIEKGCPLSHPIITNKADLEIELLELLEDEGLKKFINNCPSILEFWKHISILKYPNIKNCAVKLISIFGTTYSCESLYSTMKIIKSKYRSNLTDDHLTELLRTALTLIQPGLKKLTKKVDTKKIPRKQN
;
A
#
# COMPACT_ATOMS: atom_id res chain seq x y z
N LYS A 1 61.72 -15.17 -15.74
CA LYS A 1 61.53 -14.23 -14.61
C LYS A 1 60.15 -13.55 -14.69
N ILE A 2 59.11 -14.29 -15.04
CA ILE A 2 57.71 -13.84 -15.09
C ILE A 2 56.85 -15.02 -14.61
N GLU A 3 56.98 -15.37 -13.33
CA GLU A 3 56.18 -16.45 -12.74
C GLU A 3 55.93 -16.18 -11.25
N ALA A 4 55.68 -14.92 -10.90
CA ALA A 4 55.47 -14.51 -9.51
C ALA A 4 54.55 -13.29 -9.37
N CYS A 5 53.40 -13.28 -10.06
CA CYS A 5 52.38 -12.26 -9.81
C CYS A 5 50.94 -12.76 -10.02
N LEU A 6 50.67 -14.02 -9.68
CA LEU A 6 49.31 -14.48 -9.39
C LEU A 6 49.25 -14.80 -7.90
N ILE A 7 49.19 -13.74 -7.09
CA ILE A 7 48.61 -13.88 -5.76
C ILE A 7 47.10 -13.97 -6.03
N GLU A 8 46.62 -15.19 -6.26
CA GLU A 8 45.22 -15.53 -6.05
C GLU A 8 44.93 -15.27 -4.59
N SER A 9 44.48 -14.06 -4.28
CA SER A 9 43.80 -13.80 -3.03
C SER A 9 42.48 -14.57 -3.12
N GLU A 10 42.49 -15.82 -2.69
CA GLU A 10 41.28 -16.59 -2.38
C GLU A 10 40.45 -15.75 -1.42
N ILE A 11 39.44 -15.06 -1.95
CA ILE A 11 38.41 -14.42 -1.12
C ILE A 11 37.67 -15.58 -0.48
N LYS A 12 38.08 -15.95 0.73
CA LYS A 12 37.38 -16.93 1.55
C LYS A 12 36.04 -16.33 1.96
N ILE A 13 35.03 -16.50 1.12
CA ILE A 13 33.65 -16.10 1.41
C ILE A 13 33.23 -16.89 2.64
N ASN A 14 33.06 -16.22 3.77
CA ASN A 14 32.60 -16.81 5.00
C ASN A 14 31.09 -17.10 4.89
N CYS A 15 30.74 -18.21 4.24
CA CYS A 15 29.35 -18.63 4.04
C CYS A 15 28.58 -18.76 5.36
N ASP A 16 29.24 -19.16 6.45
CA ASP A 16 28.61 -19.33 7.75
C ASP A 16 28.11 -17.99 8.33
N ASP A 17 28.88 -16.91 8.15
CA ASP A 17 28.47 -15.56 8.55
C ASP A 17 27.23 -15.09 7.77
N TYR A 18 27.16 -15.38 6.46
CA TYR A 18 25.98 -15.07 5.66
C TYR A 18 24.76 -15.89 6.07
N VAL A 19 24.93 -17.18 6.36
CA VAL A 19 23.85 -18.03 6.86
C VAL A 19 23.32 -17.50 8.20
N LEU A 20 24.19 -17.08 9.10
CA LEU A 20 23.80 -16.44 10.36
C LEU A 20 23.03 -15.15 10.13
N LYS A 21 23.52 -14.26 9.26
CA LYS A 21 22.84 -13.01 8.90
C LYS A 21 21.45 -13.25 8.30
N LEU A 22 21.30 -14.25 7.43
CA LEU A 22 19.99 -14.60 6.85
C LEU A 22 19.02 -15.12 7.92
N LYS A 23 19.50 -15.89 8.91
CA LYS A 23 18.68 -16.33 10.04
C LYS A 23 18.21 -15.16 10.89
N PHE A 24 19.10 -14.25 11.27
CA PHE A 24 18.72 -13.04 12.01
C PHE A 24 17.74 -12.19 11.23
N LEU A 25 18.01 -11.97 9.94
CA LEU A 25 17.10 -11.23 9.07
C LEU A 25 15.71 -11.88 9.04
N PHE A 26 15.64 -13.20 8.91
CA PHE A 26 14.37 -13.92 8.95
C PHE A 26 13.64 -13.67 10.27
N THR A 27 14.32 -13.79 11.41
CA THR A 27 13.74 -13.50 12.73
C THR A 27 13.25 -12.05 12.85
N ASP A 28 14.04 -11.08 12.38
CA ASP A 28 13.66 -9.67 12.39
C ASP A 28 12.40 -9.42 11.55
N PHE A 29 12.29 -10.08 10.39
CA PHE A 29 11.08 -10.02 9.56
C PHE A 29 9.87 -10.63 10.29
N GLU A 30 10.03 -11.81 10.88
CA GLU A 30 8.98 -12.48 11.64
C GLU A 30 8.48 -11.62 12.79
N GLU A 31 9.39 -10.98 13.52
CA GLU A 31 9.06 -10.10 14.63
C GLU A 31 8.40 -8.80 14.15
N ARG A 32 8.96 -8.15 13.14
CA ARG A 32 8.45 -6.88 12.59
C ARG A 32 7.05 -7.02 12.00
N PHE A 33 6.73 -8.15 11.38
CA PHE A 33 5.44 -8.38 10.72
C PHE A 33 4.48 -9.25 11.54
N ARG A 34 4.77 -9.47 12.83
CA ARG A 34 3.91 -10.26 13.74
C ARG A 34 2.46 -9.79 13.73
N ASP A 35 2.26 -8.48 13.84
CA ASP A 35 0.92 -7.88 13.88
C ASP A 35 0.17 -8.07 12.55
N LEU A 36 0.89 -7.95 11.43
CA LEU A 36 0.33 -8.21 10.10
C LEU A 36 -0.08 -9.68 9.93
N LYS A 37 0.68 -10.62 10.49
CA LYS A 37 0.31 -12.05 10.50
C LYS A 37 -0.91 -12.31 11.35
N ALA A 38 -1.05 -11.63 12.50
CA ALA A 38 -2.24 -11.73 13.33
C ALA A 38 -3.51 -11.22 12.61
N LEU A 39 -3.37 -10.31 11.65
CA LEU A 39 -4.45 -9.80 10.81
C LEU A 39 -4.81 -10.71 9.62
N LYS A 40 -4.08 -11.80 9.39
CA LYS A 40 -4.32 -12.72 8.26
C LYS A 40 -5.78 -13.23 8.17
N PRO A 41 -6.44 -13.61 9.28
CA PRO A 41 -7.86 -14.00 9.24
C PRO A 41 -8.78 -12.86 8.78
N SER A 42 -8.50 -11.63 9.21
CA SER A 42 -9.23 -10.42 8.82
C SER A 42 -9.14 -10.13 7.32
N PHE A 43 -8.00 -10.46 6.68
CA PHE A 43 -7.86 -10.34 5.23
C PHE A 43 -8.69 -11.37 4.47
N GLY A 44 -8.79 -12.60 4.97
CA GLY A 44 -9.69 -13.61 4.39
C GLY A 44 -11.15 -13.16 4.42
N PHE A 45 -11.58 -12.54 5.53
CA PHE A 45 -12.89 -11.89 5.62
C PHE A 45 -13.05 -10.75 4.61
N LEU A 46 -12.04 -9.89 4.46
CA LEU A 46 -12.08 -8.76 3.54
C LEU A 46 -12.18 -9.21 2.08
N GLU A 47 -11.48 -10.30 1.73
CA GLU A 47 -11.49 -10.87 0.39
C GLU A 47 -12.84 -11.53 0.08
N ASN A 48 -13.33 -12.37 0.99
CA ASN A 48 -14.64 -12.99 0.85
C ASN A 48 -15.26 -13.30 2.22
N PRO A 49 -16.24 -12.51 2.69
CA PRO A 49 -16.88 -12.75 3.97
C PRO A 49 -17.68 -14.05 3.98
N PHE A 50 -18.16 -14.55 2.84
CA PHE A 50 -19.00 -15.77 2.74
C PHE A 50 -18.23 -17.08 2.93
N LEU A 51 -16.89 -17.05 2.94
CA LEU A 51 -16.06 -18.22 3.23
C LEU A 51 -15.72 -18.36 4.71
N VAL A 52 -16.16 -17.41 5.53
CA VAL A 52 -15.88 -17.39 6.97
C VAL A 52 -16.83 -18.35 7.67
N ASN A 53 -16.28 -19.39 8.30
CA ASN A 53 -17.03 -20.26 9.19
C ASN A 53 -17.07 -19.68 10.61
N VAL A 54 -18.04 -18.80 10.86
CA VAL A 54 -18.22 -18.12 12.15
C VAL A 54 -18.60 -19.10 13.26
N ILE A 55 -19.30 -20.19 12.93
CA ILE A 55 -19.81 -21.17 13.91
C ILE A 55 -18.66 -21.98 14.51
N GLU A 56 -17.75 -22.49 13.68
CA GLU A 56 -16.63 -23.32 14.15
C GLU A 56 -15.40 -22.49 14.56
N LYS A 57 -15.11 -21.40 13.84
CA LYS A 57 -13.85 -20.63 14.00
C LYS A 57 -14.04 -19.29 14.71
N GLY A 58 -15.28 -18.89 15.01
CA GLY A 58 -15.59 -17.61 15.62
C GLY A 58 -15.40 -16.42 14.67
N CYS A 59 -15.54 -15.20 15.20
CA CYS A 59 -15.31 -13.97 14.44
C CYS A 59 -13.85 -13.88 13.92
N PRO A 60 -13.63 -13.69 12.60
CA PRO A 60 -12.28 -13.59 12.01
C PRO A 60 -11.61 -12.24 12.28
N LEU A 61 -12.36 -11.28 12.83
CA LEU A 61 -11.90 -9.93 13.11
C LEU A 61 -11.42 -9.85 14.58
N SER A 62 -10.42 -9.02 14.85
CA SER A 62 -9.85 -8.84 16.18
C SER A 62 -9.69 -7.36 16.53
N HIS A 63 -9.50 -7.05 17.82
CA HIS A 63 -9.16 -5.69 18.26
C HIS A 63 -7.84 -5.24 17.60
N PRO A 64 -7.71 -4.00 17.10
CA PRO A 64 -8.60 -2.83 17.26
C PRO A 64 -9.65 -2.63 16.17
N ILE A 65 -9.82 -3.59 15.26
CA ILE A 65 -10.76 -3.46 14.13
C ILE A 65 -12.20 -3.48 14.67
N ILE A 66 -12.48 -4.39 15.60
CA ILE A 66 -13.78 -4.52 16.28
C ILE A 66 -13.85 -3.62 17.52
N THR A 67 -15.01 -2.97 17.70
CA THR A 67 -15.36 -2.26 18.95
C THR A 67 -16.36 -3.06 19.80
N ASN A 68 -17.36 -3.72 19.19
CA ASN A 68 -18.28 -4.64 19.86
C ASN A 68 -18.35 -5.97 19.10
N LYS A 69 -17.93 -7.06 19.75
CA LYS A 69 -17.87 -8.39 19.12
C LYS A 69 -19.25 -9.02 18.94
N ALA A 70 -20.15 -8.88 19.92
CA ALA A 70 -21.44 -9.55 19.90
C ALA A 70 -22.35 -9.02 18.77
N ASP A 71 -22.46 -7.69 18.66
CA ASP A 71 -23.26 -7.05 17.61
C ASP A 71 -22.74 -7.40 16.20
N LEU A 72 -21.41 -7.47 16.06
CA LEU A 72 -20.76 -7.83 14.80
C LEU A 72 -21.01 -9.28 14.41
N GLU A 73 -21.00 -10.21 15.36
CA GLU A 73 -21.26 -11.63 15.08
C GLU A 73 -22.70 -11.83 14.57
N ILE A 74 -23.68 -11.13 15.14
CA ILE A 74 -25.07 -11.16 14.68
C ILE A 74 -25.17 -10.60 13.26
N GLU A 75 -24.62 -9.40 13.04
CA GLU A 75 -24.62 -8.75 11.72
C GLU A 75 -23.91 -9.60 10.66
N LEU A 76 -22.86 -10.32 11.06
CA LEU A 76 -22.12 -11.23 10.17
C LEU A 76 -22.97 -12.43 9.76
N LEU A 77 -23.71 -13.03 10.69
CA LEU A 77 -24.64 -14.12 10.36
C LEU A 77 -25.71 -13.66 9.36
N GLU A 78 -26.30 -12.48 9.58
CA GLU A 78 -27.27 -11.88 8.65
C GLU A 78 -26.66 -11.64 7.25
N LEU A 79 -25.42 -11.14 7.20
CA LEU A 79 -24.71 -10.93 5.94
C LEU A 79 -24.43 -12.26 5.22
N LEU A 80 -24.04 -13.30 5.95
CA LEU A 80 -23.73 -14.63 5.38
C LEU A 80 -24.96 -15.30 4.74
N GLU A 81 -26.16 -15.02 5.25
CA GLU A 81 -27.43 -15.50 4.70
C GLU A 81 -27.96 -14.64 3.54
N ASP A 82 -27.33 -13.51 3.24
CA ASP A 82 -27.75 -12.62 2.15
C ASP A 82 -27.34 -13.18 0.78
N GLU A 83 -28.23 -13.98 0.20
CA GLU A 83 -28.05 -14.60 -1.13
C GLU A 83 -27.86 -13.58 -2.27
N GLY A 84 -28.37 -12.35 -2.11
CA GLY A 84 -28.16 -11.25 -3.05
C GLY A 84 -26.70 -10.81 -3.07
N LEU A 85 -26.15 -10.51 -1.89
CA LEU A 85 -24.75 -10.13 -1.74
C LEU A 85 -23.78 -11.27 -2.09
N LYS A 86 -24.15 -12.51 -1.78
CA LYS A 86 -23.38 -13.71 -2.12
C LYS A 86 -23.27 -13.95 -3.63
N LYS A 87 -24.31 -13.64 -4.40
CA LYS A 87 -24.24 -13.65 -5.87
C LYS A 87 -23.47 -12.44 -6.38
N PHE A 88 -23.66 -11.28 -5.75
CA PHE A 88 -23.01 -10.04 -6.15
C PHE A 88 -21.48 -10.10 -6.04
N ILE A 89 -20.93 -10.68 -4.98
CA ILE A 89 -19.47 -10.76 -4.79
C ILE A 89 -18.77 -11.50 -5.93
N ASN A 90 -19.38 -12.56 -6.47
CA ASN A 90 -18.81 -13.35 -7.57
C ASN A 90 -18.81 -12.60 -8.91
N ASN A 91 -19.68 -11.60 -9.05
CA ASN A 91 -19.82 -10.78 -10.26
C ASN A 91 -19.19 -9.39 -10.10
N CYS A 92 -18.55 -9.11 -8.95
CA CYS A 92 -18.03 -7.80 -8.63
C CYS A 92 -16.64 -7.59 -9.26
N PRO A 93 -16.36 -6.43 -9.88
CA PRO A 93 -15.06 -6.19 -10.52
C PRO A 93 -13.91 -6.02 -9.52
N SER A 94 -14.18 -5.69 -8.25
CA SER A 94 -13.14 -5.58 -7.22
C SER A 94 -13.70 -5.69 -5.80
N ILE A 95 -12.83 -6.05 -4.85
CA ILE A 95 -13.11 -6.04 -3.40
C ILE A 95 -13.66 -4.68 -2.96
N LEU A 96 -13.09 -3.58 -3.46
CA LEU A 96 -13.51 -2.23 -3.06
C LEU A 96 -14.95 -1.92 -3.50
N GLU A 97 -15.34 -2.32 -4.70
CA GLU A 97 -16.71 -2.13 -5.20
C GLU A 97 -17.73 -2.97 -4.42
N PHE A 98 -17.35 -4.19 -4.01
CA PHE A 98 -18.17 -5.03 -3.14
C PHE A 98 -18.44 -4.32 -1.80
N TRP A 99 -17.39 -3.90 -1.12
CA TRP A 99 -17.53 -3.22 0.16
C TRP A 99 -18.20 -1.87 0.04
N LYS A 100 -18.13 -1.17 -1.10
CA LYS A 100 -18.91 0.05 -1.38
C LYS A 100 -20.42 -0.24 -1.47
N HIS A 101 -20.81 -1.33 -2.11
CA HIS A 101 -22.21 -1.71 -2.30
C HIS A 101 -22.92 -2.10 -0.99
N ILE A 102 -22.19 -2.65 -0.01
CA ILE A 102 -22.75 -2.98 1.31
C ILE A 102 -23.36 -1.73 1.96
N SER A 103 -24.65 -1.82 2.30
CA SER A 103 -25.41 -0.74 2.93
C SER A 103 -24.94 -0.50 4.35
N ILE A 104 -24.47 0.72 4.65
CA ILE A 104 -24.12 1.16 6.01
C ILE A 104 -25.33 1.14 6.96
N LEU A 105 -26.56 1.26 6.42
CA LEU A 105 -27.78 1.25 7.22
C LEU A 105 -28.15 -0.16 7.68
N LYS A 106 -27.85 -1.18 6.86
CA LYS A 106 -28.14 -2.58 7.17
C LYS A 106 -26.98 -3.23 7.93
N TYR A 107 -25.74 -2.91 7.54
CA TYR A 107 -24.53 -3.52 8.07
C TYR A 107 -23.52 -2.48 8.57
N PRO A 108 -23.84 -1.74 9.65
CA PRO A 108 -22.99 -0.65 10.14
C PRO A 108 -21.63 -1.13 10.67
N ASN A 109 -21.58 -2.21 11.46
CA ASN A 109 -20.34 -2.65 12.10
C ASN A 109 -19.40 -3.32 11.10
N ILE A 110 -19.94 -4.15 10.21
CA ILE A 110 -19.20 -4.82 9.14
C ILE A 110 -18.61 -3.78 8.19
N LYS A 111 -19.41 -2.80 7.76
CA LYS A 111 -18.93 -1.74 6.86
C LYS A 111 -17.79 -0.95 7.50
N ASN A 112 -17.92 -0.60 8.78
CA ASN A 112 -16.86 0.08 9.52
C ASN A 112 -15.58 -0.77 9.63
N CYS A 113 -15.71 -2.07 9.91
CA CYS A 113 -14.56 -2.98 9.96
C CYS A 113 -13.85 -3.09 8.60
N ALA A 114 -14.61 -3.23 7.52
CA ALA A 114 -14.06 -3.28 6.17
C ALA A 114 -13.31 -1.99 5.80
N VAL A 115 -13.87 -0.82 6.10
CA VAL A 115 -13.21 0.47 5.86
C VAL A 115 -11.91 0.59 6.65
N LYS A 116 -11.90 0.19 7.94
CA LYS A 116 -10.69 0.18 8.75
C LYS A 116 -9.62 -0.72 8.11
N LEU A 117 -9.98 -1.94 7.71
CA LEU A 117 -9.07 -2.90 7.08
C LEU A 117 -8.49 -2.40 5.76
N ILE A 118 -9.32 -1.86 4.87
CA ILE A 118 -8.89 -1.29 3.59
C ILE A 118 -7.92 -0.13 3.83
N SER A 119 -8.14 0.64 4.90
CA SER A 119 -7.30 1.80 5.24
C SER A 119 -5.93 1.44 5.80
N ILE A 120 -5.69 0.19 6.26
CA ILE A 120 -4.40 -0.24 6.82
C ILE A 120 -3.26 -0.03 5.83
N PHE A 121 -3.52 -0.24 4.54
CA PHE A 121 -2.52 -0.09 3.48
C PHE A 121 -2.49 1.29 2.83
N GLY A 122 -3.35 2.22 3.26
CA GLY A 122 -3.46 3.54 2.63
C GLY A 122 -2.16 4.34 2.67
N THR A 123 -1.49 4.35 3.82
CA THR A 123 -0.21 5.05 3.98
C THR A 123 0.92 4.32 3.27
N THR A 124 0.94 2.98 3.29
CA THR A 124 1.90 2.16 2.56
C THR A 124 1.83 2.42 1.06
N TYR A 125 0.64 2.36 0.47
CA TYR A 125 0.42 2.68 -0.94
C TYR A 125 0.87 4.11 -1.29
N SER A 126 0.55 5.08 -0.42
CA SER A 126 0.99 6.48 -0.62
C SER A 126 2.51 6.60 -0.61
N CYS A 127 3.19 5.91 0.32
CA CYS A 127 4.65 5.87 0.41
C CYS A 127 5.28 5.17 -0.80
N GLU A 128 4.71 4.05 -1.26
CA GLU A 128 5.17 3.32 -2.45
C GLU A 128 5.02 4.14 -3.72
N SER A 129 3.88 4.83 -3.87
CA SER A 129 3.64 5.76 -4.98
C SER A 129 4.63 6.92 -4.94
N LEU A 130 4.84 7.53 -3.76
CA LEU A 130 5.83 8.59 -3.54
C LEU A 130 7.23 8.14 -3.95
N TYR A 131 7.68 6.99 -3.45
CA TYR A 131 9.01 6.45 -3.72
C TYR A 131 9.20 6.11 -5.20
N SER A 132 8.21 5.46 -5.82
CA SER A 132 8.23 5.13 -7.24
C SER A 132 8.32 6.38 -8.11
N THR A 133 7.53 7.39 -7.77
CA THR A 133 7.52 8.70 -8.45
C THR A 133 8.86 9.41 -8.27
N MET A 134 9.42 9.39 -7.07
CA MET A 134 10.75 9.93 -6.78
C MET A 134 11.83 9.27 -7.62
N LYS A 135 11.80 7.94 -7.75
CA LYS A 135 12.76 7.19 -8.58
C LYS A 135 12.68 7.64 -10.05
N ILE A 136 11.46 7.81 -10.59
CA ILE A 136 11.25 8.29 -11.96
C ILE A 136 11.80 9.71 -12.15
N ILE A 137 11.47 10.63 -11.24
CA ILE A 137 11.93 12.03 -11.32
C ILE A 137 13.45 12.11 -11.23
N LYS A 138 14.07 11.45 -10.24
CA LYS A 138 15.53 11.44 -10.06
C LYS A 138 16.25 10.81 -11.24
N SER A 139 15.66 9.78 -11.87
CA SER A 139 16.23 9.18 -13.07
C SER A 139 16.20 10.14 -14.26
N LYS A 140 15.11 10.90 -14.43
CA LYS A 140 14.92 11.82 -15.56
C LYS A 140 15.78 13.08 -15.48
N TYR A 141 16.02 13.60 -14.27
CA TYR A 141 16.73 14.87 -14.04
C TYR A 141 18.07 14.70 -13.31
N ARG A 142 18.70 13.52 -13.43
CA ARG A 142 19.83 13.03 -12.61
C ARG A 142 20.99 14.03 -12.41
N SER A 143 21.24 14.92 -13.37
CA SER A 143 22.39 15.84 -13.36
C SER A 143 22.07 17.27 -12.90
N ASN A 144 20.78 17.65 -12.80
CA ASN A 144 20.35 19.05 -12.62
C ASN A 144 19.28 19.22 -11.53
N LEU A 145 18.99 18.17 -10.76
CA LEU A 145 17.91 18.18 -9.77
C LEU A 145 18.44 18.56 -8.39
N THR A 146 17.99 19.69 -7.87
CA THR A 146 18.15 20.07 -6.46
C THR A 146 17.03 19.46 -5.61
N ASP A 147 17.24 19.39 -4.29
CA ASP A 147 16.24 18.84 -3.36
C ASP A 147 14.94 19.68 -3.34
N ASP A 148 15.04 21.01 -3.50
CA ASP A 148 13.89 21.89 -3.64
C ASP A 148 13.06 21.54 -4.88
N HIS A 149 13.73 21.34 -6.03
CA HIS A 149 13.06 20.96 -7.27
C HIS A 149 12.43 19.56 -7.17
N LEU A 150 13.09 18.61 -6.52
CA LEU A 150 12.53 17.28 -6.29
C LEU A 150 11.26 17.36 -5.45
N THR A 151 11.27 18.16 -4.38
CA THR A 151 10.13 18.34 -3.49
C THR A 151 8.94 18.95 -4.21
N GLU A 152 9.16 20.00 -5.02
CA GLU A 152 8.11 20.62 -5.83
C GLU A 152 7.52 19.64 -6.85
N LEU A 153 8.38 18.88 -7.56
CA LEU A 153 7.94 17.91 -8.56
C LEU A 153 7.13 16.77 -7.92
N LEU A 154 7.59 16.21 -6.80
CA LEU A 154 6.84 15.19 -6.07
C LEU A 154 5.48 15.70 -5.62
N ARG A 155 5.44 16.94 -5.10
CA ARG A 155 4.19 17.57 -4.68
C ARG A 155 3.24 17.70 -5.88
N THR A 156 3.71 18.18 -7.03
CA THR A 156 2.84 18.30 -8.21
C THR A 156 2.37 16.96 -8.78
N ALA A 157 3.21 15.91 -8.69
CA ALA A 157 2.89 14.60 -9.25
C ALA A 157 1.90 13.80 -8.39
N LEU A 158 1.91 14.00 -7.07
CA LEU A 158 1.11 13.23 -6.11
C LEU A 158 -0.14 13.97 -5.62
N THR A 159 -0.25 15.28 -5.87
CA THR A 159 -1.45 16.03 -5.51
C THR A 159 -2.65 15.68 -6.38
N LEU A 160 -3.80 15.49 -5.75
CA LEU A 160 -5.10 15.40 -6.42
C LEU A 160 -5.62 16.77 -6.93
N ILE A 161 -4.95 17.86 -6.56
CA ILE A 161 -5.29 19.23 -6.94
C ILE A 161 -4.86 19.47 -8.39
N GLN A 162 -5.80 19.78 -9.28
CA GLN A 162 -5.44 20.12 -10.64
C GLN A 162 -4.77 21.50 -10.70
N PRO A 163 -3.57 21.61 -11.31
CA PRO A 163 -2.91 22.89 -11.45
C PRO A 163 -3.72 23.79 -12.37
N GLY A 164 -3.93 25.04 -11.97
CA GLY A 164 -4.61 26.07 -12.75
C GLY A 164 -3.80 26.53 -13.96
N LEU A 165 -3.54 25.63 -14.92
CA LEU A 165 -2.70 25.81 -16.10
C LEU A 165 -3.08 27.08 -16.88
N LYS A 166 -4.38 27.35 -17.03
CA LYS A 166 -4.91 28.55 -17.70
C LYS A 166 -4.48 29.88 -17.05
N LYS A 167 -4.25 29.89 -15.73
CA LYS A 167 -3.79 31.08 -14.98
C LYS A 167 -2.27 31.23 -15.05
N LEU A 168 -1.55 30.10 -15.18
CA LEU A 168 -0.09 30.07 -15.33
C LEU A 168 0.34 30.51 -16.73
N THR A 169 -0.30 30.01 -17.79
CA THR A 169 0.03 30.39 -19.17
C THR A 169 -0.16 31.88 -19.42
N LYS A 170 -1.24 32.47 -18.90
CA LYS A 170 -1.49 33.93 -18.96
C LYS A 170 -0.39 34.78 -18.30
N LYS A 171 0.34 34.25 -17.32
CA LYS A 171 1.45 34.96 -16.63
C LYS A 171 2.81 34.75 -17.30
N VAL A 172 2.97 33.68 -18.09
CA VAL A 172 4.21 33.40 -18.83
C VAL A 172 4.25 34.26 -20.10
N ASP A 173 3.11 34.47 -20.76
CA ASP A 173 3.04 35.36 -21.93
C ASP A 173 3.34 36.83 -21.60
N THR A 174 3.07 37.27 -20.37
CA THR A 174 3.39 38.64 -19.91
C THR A 174 4.85 38.83 -19.49
N LYS A 175 5.64 37.75 -19.37
CA LYS A 175 7.07 37.78 -19.04
C LYS A 175 7.99 37.52 -20.23
N LYS A 176 7.48 37.51 -21.47
CA LYS A 176 8.32 37.51 -22.67
C LYS A 176 9.15 38.80 -22.71
N ILE A 177 10.36 38.74 -22.16
CA ILE A 177 11.42 39.73 -22.31
C ILE A 177 11.62 39.94 -23.81
N PRO A 178 11.54 41.18 -24.35
CA PRO A 178 11.73 41.42 -25.77
C PRO A 178 13.15 40.97 -26.14
N ARG A 179 13.25 40.01 -27.06
CA ARG A 179 14.50 39.71 -27.76
C ARG A 179 14.91 41.00 -28.49
N LYS A 180 15.97 41.67 -28.04
CA LYS A 180 16.63 42.71 -28.83
C LYS A 180 17.08 42.05 -30.13
N GLN A 181 16.46 42.45 -31.23
CA GLN A 181 16.96 42.19 -32.58
C GLN A 181 18.18 43.08 -32.77
N ASN A 182 19.34 42.46 -33.02
CA ASN A 182 20.45 43.10 -33.73
C ASN A 182 20.34 42.71 -35.20
#